data_AF-A0A9E3CEL4-F1
#
_entry.id   AF-A0A9E3CEL4-F1
#
_cell.length_a   1.000
_cell.length_b   1.000
_cell.length_c   1.000
_cell.angle_alpha   90.00
_cell.angle_beta   90.00
_cell.angle_gamma   90.00
#
_symmetry.space_group_name_H-M   'P 1'
#
loop_
_entity.id
_entity.type
_entity.pdbx_description
1 polymer ?
#
loop_
_entity_poly.entity_id
_entity_poly.type
_entity_poly.pdbx_seq_one_letter_code
_entity_poly.pdbx_strand_id
1 'polypeptide(L)'
;GLNMTHAVAQAWEAGKLFHIDLNDQVPGRYDQDLRFGSANPKAAFWLVKFLEDVGYDGPRAFDAHAYRSEDYEGVKEFARGCMRTYLILKEKGERWNRDPEVKSLLAEIARPDANGGGGFDRGRNEELLAREFDRAELASKGLKYERLDQLTIDILLGVR
;
A
#
# COMPACT_ATOMS: atom_id res chain seq x y z
N GLY A 1 -15.34 0.31 6.12
CA GLY A 1 -14.17 -0.59 6.00
C GLY A 1 -13.67 -0.64 4.57
N LEU A 2 -13.35 0.53 3.99
CA LEU A 2 -12.68 0.60 2.68
C LEU A 2 -11.16 0.46 2.87
N ASN A 3 -10.42 0.24 1.79
CA ASN A 3 -8.96 0.28 1.82
C ASN A 3 -8.49 1.71 1.50
N MET A 4 -7.88 2.37 2.49
CA MET A 4 -7.42 3.76 2.37
C MET A 4 -6.36 3.92 1.27
N THR A 5 -5.37 3.03 1.21
CA THR A 5 -4.31 3.09 0.18
C THR A 5 -4.87 3.05 -1.23
N HIS A 6 -5.87 2.19 -1.49
CA HIS A 6 -6.47 2.10 -2.82
C HIS A 6 -7.25 3.38 -3.18
N ALA A 7 -7.98 3.96 -2.23
CA ALA A 7 -8.70 5.21 -2.45
C ALA A 7 -7.73 6.39 -2.72
N VAL A 8 -6.64 6.45 -1.96
CA VAL A 8 -5.58 7.44 -2.16
C VAL A 8 -4.89 7.25 -3.50
N ALA A 9 -4.62 6.01 -3.91
CA ALA A 9 -4.04 5.71 -5.21
C ALA A 9 -4.94 6.16 -6.37
N GLN A 10 -6.26 5.97 -6.25
CA GLN A 10 -7.21 6.47 -7.23
C GLN A 10 -7.25 8.02 -7.26
N ALA A 11 -7.22 8.67 -6.11
CA ALA A 11 -7.16 10.13 -6.04
C ALA A 11 -5.86 10.68 -6.67
N TRP A 12 -4.73 9.98 -6.47
CA TRP A 12 -3.46 10.29 -7.11
C TRP A 12 -3.51 10.13 -8.63
N GLU A 13 -4.02 9.00 -9.13
CA GLU A 13 -4.20 8.75 -10.57
C GLU A 13 -5.04 9.86 -11.23
N ALA A 14 -6.10 10.30 -10.57
CA ALA A 14 -6.96 11.38 -11.07
C ALA A 14 -6.31 12.78 -11.00
N GLY A 15 -5.11 12.92 -10.42
CA GLY A 15 -4.47 14.21 -10.16
C GLY A 15 -5.24 15.07 -9.16
N LYS A 16 -5.91 14.44 -8.19
CA LYS A 16 -6.81 15.08 -7.20
C LYS A 16 -6.40 14.87 -5.74
N LEU A 17 -5.27 14.22 -5.48
CA LEU A 17 -4.70 14.14 -4.13
C LEU A 17 -4.01 15.46 -3.75
N PHE A 18 -4.80 16.50 -3.42
CA PHE A 18 -4.27 17.83 -3.10
C PHE A 18 -3.72 17.94 -1.68
N HIS A 19 -4.28 17.18 -0.75
CA HIS A 19 -3.91 17.12 0.66
C HIS A 19 -4.23 15.72 1.20
N ILE A 20 -3.62 15.35 2.33
CA ILE A 20 -3.95 14.11 3.04
C ILE A 20 -3.85 14.32 4.55
N ASP A 21 -4.86 13.82 5.27
CA ASP A 21 -4.87 13.73 6.72
C ASP A 21 -4.54 12.30 7.16
N LEU A 22 -3.59 12.19 8.08
CA LEU A 22 -3.03 10.93 8.54
C LEU A 22 -3.40 10.66 9.99
N ASN A 23 -4.23 9.64 10.20
CA ASN A 23 -4.59 9.09 11.50
C ASN A 23 -4.74 7.56 11.42
N ASP A 24 -5.35 6.94 12.42
CA ASP A 24 -5.68 5.52 12.40
C ASP A 24 -7.04 5.24 13.04
N GLN A 25 -7.60 4.06 12.74
CA GLN A 25 -8.97 3.71 13.08
C GLN A 25 -9.13 2.19 13.20
N VAL A 26 -9.93 1.74 14.17
CA VAL A 26 -10.50 0.39 14.14
C VAL A 26 -11.82 0.43 13.35
N PRO A 27 -11.91 -0.22 12.17
CA PRO A 27 -13.06 -0.06 11.29
C PRO A 27 -14.40 -0.44 11.94
N GLY A 28 -15.48 0.22 11.51
CA GLY A 28 -16.84 -0.09 11.97
C GLY A 28 -17.20 0.50 13.34
N ARG A 29 -16.52 1.58 13.74
CA ARG A 29 -16.74 2.31 14.99
C ARG A 29 -16.94 3.81 14.71
N TYR A 30 -17.18 4.58 15.76
CA TYR A 30 -17.10 6.05 15.71
C TYR A 30 -15.70 6.50 15.26
N ASP A 31 -15.58 7.76 14.86
CA ASP A 31 -14.31 8.35 14.44
C ASP A 31 -13.37 8.50 15.64
N GLN A 32 -12.29 7.72 15.66
CA GLN A 32 -11.43 7.58 16.83
C GLN A 32 -10.23 8.51 16.81
N ASP A 33 -9.86 9.05 15.65
CA ASP A 33 -8.70 9.91 15.46
C ASP A 33 -7.42 9.37 16.12
N LEU A 34 -7.16 8.07 15.99
CA LEU A 34 -6.03 7.48 16.67
C LEU A 34 -4.72 8.00 16.07
N ARG A 35 -3.67 8.04 16.89
CA ARG A 35 -2.30 8.28 16.43
C ARG A 35 -1.99 7.41 15.21
N PHE A 36 -1.40 8.01 14.18
CA PHE A 36 -1.07 7.33 12.92
C PHE A 36 -0.33 6.00 13.13
N GLY A 37 -0.87 4.94 12.53
CA GLY A 37 -0.33 3.56 12.55
C GLY A 37 -0.41 2.83 13.90
N SER A 38 -1.16 3.34 14.87
CA SER A 38 -1.27 2.72 16.20
C SER A 38 -2.25 1.53 16.28
N ALA A 39 -3.24 1.45 15.38
CA ALA A 39 -4.23 0.38 15.34
C ALA A 39 -3.93 -0.65 14.25
N ASN A 40 -3.50 -0.21 13.06
CA ASN A 40 -3.16 -1.10 11.95
C ASN A 40 -1.87 -0.66 11.23
N PRO A 41 -0.69 -1.04 11.77
CA PRO A 41 0.60 -0.63 11.20
C PRO A 41 0.83 -1.16 9.79
N LYS A 42 0.22 -2.29 9.40
CA LYS A 42 0.34 -2.84 8.04
C LYS A 42 -0.45 -2.02 7.01
N ALA A 43 -1.65 -1.56 7.36
CA ALA A 43 -2.40 -0.66 6.49
C ALA A 43 -1.67 0.70 6.34
N ALA A 44 -1.18 1.25 7.46
CA ALA A 44 -0.38 2.47 7.45
C ALA A 44 0.89 2.31 6.60
N PHE A 45 1.57 1.15 6.67
CA PHE A 45 2.73 0.84 5.85
C PHE A 45 2.45 0.99 4.36
N TRP A 46 1.38 0.37 3.85
CA TRP A 46 1.06 0.44 2.43
C TRP A 46 0.74 1.86 1.97
N LEU A 47 0.11 2.66 2.82
CA LEU A 47 -0.14 4.07 2.53
C LEU A 47 1.16 4.88 2.47
N VAL A 48 2.02 4.78 3.49
CA VAL A 48 3.33 5.48 3.50
C VAL A 48 4.16 5.06 2.30
N LYS A 49 4.29 3.76 2.07
CA LYS A 49 5.03 3.23 0.92
C LYS A 49 4.51 3.78 -0.40
N PHE A 50 3.18 3.79 -0.59
CA PHE A 50 2.58 4.37 -1.80
C PHE A 50 2.96 5.85 -1.97
N LEU A 51 2.75 6.68 -0.95
CA LEU A 51 3.02 8.12 -1.00
C LEU A 51 4.49 8.42 -1.31
N GLU A 52 5.41 7.64 -0.73
CA GLU A 52 6.86 7.79 -0.97
C GLU A 52 7.26 7.28 -2.36
N ASP A 53 6.71 6.16 -2.82
CA ASP A 53 7.03 5.59 -4.14
C ASP A 53 6.56 6.48 -5.29
N VAL A 54 5.38 7.10 -5.17
CA VAL A 54 4.84 7.98 -6.20
C VAL A 54 5.40 9.41 -6.12
N GLY A 55 6.20 9.72 -5.10
CA GLY A 55 6.75 11.05 -4.90
C GLY A 55 5.67 12.09 -4.57
N TYR A 56 4.74 11.77 -3.68
CA TYR A 56 3.78 12.76 -3.19
C TYR A 56 4.52 13.91 -2.50
N ASP A 57 4.37 15.14 -3.00
CA ASP A 57 5.10 16.32 -2.52
C ASP A 57 4.33 17.16 -1.49
N GLY A 58 3.06 16.83 -1.23
CA GLY A 58 2.24 17.57 -0.28
C GLY A 58 2.57 17.32 1.20
N PRO A 59 1.97 18.10 2.11
CA PRO A 59 2.17 17.93 3.54
C PRO A 59 1.76 16.53 4.03
N ARG A 60 2.48 16.02 5.05
CA ARG A 60 2.05 14.86 5.84
C ARG A 60 1.32 15.41 7.07
N ALA A 61 0.06 15.80 6.90
CA ALA A 61 -0.74 16.36 7.99
C ALA A 61 -1.26 15.23 8.89
N PHE A 62 -1.20 15.42 10.20
CA PHE A 62 -1.73 14.47 11.17
C PHE A 62 -2.97 15.07 11.82
N ASP A 63 -4.15 14.69 11.32
CA ASP A 63 -5.44 15.03 11.92
C ASP A 63 -5.87 13.90 12.87
N ALA A 64 -5.31 13.93 14.07
CA ALA A 64 -5.48 12.88 15.06
C ALA A 64 -5.53 13.48 16.47
N HIS A 65 -6.04 12.72 17.42
CA HIS A 65 -6.18 13.08 18.82
C HIS A 65 -5.33 12.17 19.71
N ALA A 66 -4.64 12.78 20.68
CA ALA A 66 -4.09 12.02 21.80
C ALA A 66 -5.22 11.33 22.57
N TYR A 67 -4.93 10.20 23.24
CA TYR A 67 -5.96 9.59 24.08
C TYR A 67 -6.42 10.58 25.15
N ARG A 68 -7.73 10.57 25.42
CA ARG A 68 -8.33 11.44 26.45
C ARG A 68 -7.69 11.26 27.83
N SER A 69 -7.04 10.12 28.08
CA SER A 69 -6.33 9.80 29.32
C SER A 69 -4.96 10.48 29.45
N GLU A 70 -4.41 11.03 28.38
CA GLU A 70 -3.07 11.62 28.40
C GLU A 70 -3.05 12.97 29.12
N ASP A 71 -1.91 13.27 29.75
CA ASP A 71 -1.57 14.62 30.20
C ASP A 71 -0.84 15.41 29.10
N TYR A 72 -0.34 16.61 29.44
CA TYR A 72 0.35 17.46 28.48
C TYR A 72 1.64 16.85 27.90
N GLU A 73 2.38 16.03 28.67
CA GLU A 73 3.56 15.34 28.15
C GLU A 73 3.13 14.20 27.22
N GLY A 74 2.06 13.47 27.56
CA GLY A 74 1.46 12.47 26.68
C GLY A 74 0.99 13.05 25.33
N VAL A 75 0.47 14.28 25.29
CA VAL A 75 0.15 15.00 24.04
C VAL A 75 1.40 15.25 23.19
N LYS A 76 2.54 15.60 23.80
CA LYS A 76 3.81 15.75 23.07
C LYS A 76 4.31 14.42 22.53
N GLU A 77 4.21 13.35 23.32
CA GLU A 77 4.57 12.00 22.88
C GLU A 77 3.68 11.50 21.75
N PHE A 78 2.38 11.82 21.78
CA PHE A 78 1.45 11.58 20.68
C PHE A 78 1.94 12.24 19.38
N ALA A 79 2.25 13.54 19.42
CA ALA A 79 2.70 14.29 18.25
C ALA A 79 4.04 13.74 17.70
N ARG A 80 5.01 13.46 18.58
CA ARG A 80 6.28 12.80 18.21
C ARG A 80 6.04 11.42 17.62
N GLY A 81 5.10 10.67 18.17
CA GLY A 81 4.76 9.32 17.76
C GLY A 81 4.17 9.26 16.35
N CYS A 82 3.28 10.19 15.97
CA CYS A 82 2.78 10.30 14.58
C CYS A 82 3.93 10.41 13.57
N MET A 83 4.84 11.38 13.79
CA MET A 83 5.99 11.60 12.92
C MET A 83 6.95 10.41 12.93
N ARG A 84 7.24 9.85 14.10
CA ARG A 84 8.15 8.71 14.26
C ARG A 84 7.62 7.48 13.52
N THR A 85 6.34 7.15 13.65
CA THR A 85 5.73 6.03 12.94
C THR A 85 5.85 6.21 11.43
N TYR A 86 5.53 7.40 10.89
CA TYR A 86 5.68 7.67 9.47
C TYR A 86 7.11 7.41 8.98
N LEU A 87 8.12 7.96 9.68
CA LEU A 87 9.52 7.81 9.31
C LEU A 87 10.01 6.36 9.37
N ILE A 88 9.59 5.59 10.37
CA ILE A 88 9.88 4.15 10.45
C ILE A 88 9.28 3.43 9.24
N LEU A 89 8.00 3.67 8.94
CA LEU A 89 7.32 3.01 7.83
C LEU A 89 7.91 3.40 6.46
N LYS A 90 8.38 4.64 6.31
CA LYS A 90 9.15 5.08 5.14
C LYS A 90 10.43 4.27 4.96
N GLU A 91 11.24 4.14 6.02
CA GLU A 91 12.45 3.31 5.99
C GLU A 91 12.13 1.85 5.64
N LYS A 92 11.04 1.29 6.20
CA LYS A 92 10.57 -0.05 5.84
C LYS A 92 10.16 -0.15 4.37
N GLY A 93 9.53 0.88 3.82
CA GLY A 93 9.18 0.95 2.38
C GLY A 93 10.42 0.90 1.49
N GLU A 94 11.45 1.67 1.85
CA GLU A 94 12.75 1.64 1.16
C GLU A 94 13.44 0.29 1.26
N ARG A 95 13.35 -0.39 2.41
CA ARG A 95 13.87 -1.76 2.59
C ARG A 95 13.11 -2.75 1.71
N TRP A 96 11.78 -2.68 1.71
CA TRP A 96 10.93 -3.53 0.88
C TRP A 96 11.25 -3.40 -0.61
N ASN A 97 11.45 -2.19 -1.10
CA ASN A 97 11.83 -1.93 -2.50
C ASN A 97 13.22 -2.49 -2.87
N ARG A 98 14.13 -2.56 -1.91
CA ARG A 98 15.51 -3.06 -2.12
C ARG A 98 15.65 -4.56 -1.89
N ASP A 99 14.67 -5.21 -1.26
CA ASP A 99 14.75 -6.62 -0.93
C ASP A 99 14.79 -7.50 -2.20
N PRO A 100 15.85 -8.31 -2.40
CA PRO A 100 16.04 -9.05 -3.64
C PRO A 100 14.96 -10.12 -3.85
N GLU A 101 14.43 -10.72 -2.77
CA GLU A 101 13.42 -11.76 -2.88
C GLU A 101 12.05 -11.15 -3.21
N VAL A 102 11.71 -10.00 -2.58
CA VAL A 102 10.53 -9.21 -2.95
C VAL A 102 10.58 -8.83 -4.42
N LYS A 103 11.71 -8.29 -4.90
CA LYS A 103 11.88 -7.91 -6.31
C LYS A 103 11.71 -9.11 -7.24
N SER A 104 12.28 -10.27 -6.87
CA SER A 104 12.14 -11.51 -7.66
C SER A 104 10.69 -11.95 -7.76
N LEU A 105 9.95 -11.94 -6.65
CA LEU A 105 8.53 -12.31 -6.62
C LEU A 105 7.67 -11.34 -7.45
N LEU A 106 7.89 -10.04 -7.30
CA LEU A 106 7.19 -9.04 -8.11
C LEU A 106 7.46 -9.24 -9.60
N ALA A 107 8.70 -9.53 -10.00
CA ALA A 107 9.04 -9.80 -11.39
C ALA A 107 8.37 -11.08 -11.91
N GLU A 108 8.20 -12.12 -11.09
CA GLU A 108 7.46 -13.34 -11.44
C GLU A 108 5.96 -13.09 -11.60
N ILE A 109 5.37 -12.33 -10.67
CA ILE A 109 3.96 -11.96 -10.66
C ILE A 109 3.61 -11.09 -11.86
N ALA A 110 4.42 -10.05 -12.09
CA ALA A 110 4.18 -9.04 -13.11
C ALA A 110 4.60 -9.49 -14.51
N ARG A 111 5.03 -10.75 -14.72
CA ARG A 111 5.37 -11.27 -16.06
C ARG A 111 4.18 -11.00 -17.00
N PRO A 112 4.33 -10.08 -17.97
CA PRO A 112 3.26 -9.80 -18.89
C PRO A 112 3.05 -11.05 -19.74
N ASP A 113 1.78 -11.36 -20.00
CA ASP A 113 1.47 -12.30 -21.07
C ASP A 113 1.99 -11.69 -22.37
N ALA A 114 2.62 -12.49 -23.24
CA ALA A 114 3.25 -12.04 -24.48
C ALA A 114 2.32 -11.29 -25.46
N ASN A 115 1.03 -11.16 -25.14
CA ASN A 115 -0.01 -10.52 -25.95
C ASN A 115 -0.48 -9.16 -25.40
N GLY A 116 0.10 -8.66 -24.30
CA GLY A 116 -0.37 -7.45 -23.63
C GLY A 116 0.33 -6.17 -24.11
N GLY A 117 -0.36 -5.37 -24.94
CA GLY A 117 0.01 -3.97 -25.16
C GLY A 117 0.03 -3.54 -26.63
N GLY A 118 -1.10 -3.02 -27.12
CA GLY A 118 -1.22 -2.37 -28.42
C GLY A 118 -2.54 -1.62 -28.52
N GLY A 119 -2.61 -0.60 -29.38
CA GLY A 119 -3.88 0.06 -29.71
C GLY A 119 -4.87 -0.91 -30.36
N PHE A 120 -6.14 -0.52 -30.41
CA PHE A 120 -7.18 -1.34 -31.04
C PHE A 120 -6.80 -1.67 -32.48
N ASP A 121 -6.79 -2.97 -32.79
CA ASP A 121 -6.57 -3.50 -34.12
C ASP A 121 -7.60 -4.58 -34.39
N ARG A 122 -8.37 -4.40 -35.47
CA ARG A 122 -9.53 -5.24 -35.75
C ARG A 122 -9.14 -6.70 -36.00
N GLY A 123 -8.03 -6.94 -36.71
CA GLY A 123 -7.52 -8.28 -37.00
C GLY A 123 -7.11 -9.02 -35.72
N ARG A 124 -6.27 -8.39 -34.89
CA ARG A 124 -5.89 -8.96 -33.58
C ARG A 124 -7.09 -9.18 -32.66
N ASN A 125 -8.12 -8.32 -32.69
CA ASN A 125 -9.33 -8.53 -31.91
C ASN A 125 -10.12 -9.76 -32.38
N GLU A 126 -10.27 -9.94 -33.69
CA GLU A 126 -10.93 -11.12 -34.26
C GLU A 126 -10.16 -12.42 -33.90
N GLU A 127 -8.83 -12.39 -33.96
CA GLU A 127 -7.98 -13.51 -33.52
C GLU A 127 -8.10 -13.81 -32.01
N LEU A 128 -8.11 -12.78 -31.16
CA LEU A 128 -8.27 -12.93 -29.71
C LEU A 128 -9.64 -13.50 -29.33
N LEU A 129 -10.71 -13.04 -29.99
CA LEU A 129 -12.07 -13.55 -29.75
C LEU A 129 -12.24 -14.99 -30.21
N ALA A 130 -11.52 -15.41 -31.25
CA ALA A 130 -11.54 -16.79 -31.76
C ALA A 130 -10.61 -17.74 -30.99
N ARG A 131 -9.71 -17.24 -30.16
CA ARG A 131 -8.73 -18.05 -29.44
C ARG A 131 -9.40 -18.88 -28.34
N GLU A 132 -9.16 -20.19 -28.37
CA GLU A 132 -9.44 -21.05 -27.22
C GLU A 132 -8.33 -20.91 -26.18
N PHE A 133 -8.72 -20.65 -24.94
CA PHE A 133 -7.82 -20.54 -23.81
C PHE A 133 -7.90 -21.80 -22.97
N ASP A 134 -6.75 -22.44 -22.72
CA ASP A 134 -6.67 -23.50 -21.71
C ASP A 134 -6.82 -22.88 -20.31
N ARG A 135 -8.05 -22.92 -19.80
CA ARG A 135 -8.40 -22.38 -18.49
C ARG A 135 -7.71 -23.14 -17.35
N ALA A 136 -7.43 -24.44 -17.53
CA ALA A 136 -6.79 -25.26 -16.51
C ALA A 136 -5.31 -24.91 -16.40
N GLU A 137 -4.63 -24.75 -17.53
CA GLU A 137 -3.25 -24.27 -17.56
C GLU A 137 -3.15 -22.86 -16.97
N LEU A 138 -4.02 -21.93 -17.39
CA LEU A 138 -4.04 -20.55 -16.86
C LEU A 138 -4.25 -20.49 -15.34
N ALA A 139 -5.20 -21.27 -14.83
CA ALA A 139 -5.50 -21.32 -13.40
C ALA A 139 -4.44 -22.04 -12.57
N SER A 140 -3.56 -22.84 -13.20
CA SER A 140 -2.48 -23.54 -12.48
C SER A 140 -1.37 -22.59 -11.98
N LYS A 141 -1.31 -21.36 -12.50
CA LYS A 141 -0.33 -20.35 -12.10
C LYS A 141 -0.61 -19.82 -10.70
N GLY A 142 0.20 -20.21 -9.73
CA GLY A 142 0.17 -19.64 -8.38
C GLY A 142 0.75 -18.23 -8.34
N LEU A 143 0.02 -17.27 -7.75
CA LEU A 143 0.40 -15.85 -7.71
C LEU A 143 1.35 -15.46 -6.56
N LYS A 144 1.68 -16.41 -5.67
CA LYS A 144 2.66 -16.24 -4.58
C LYS A 144 2.39 -15.08 -3.60
N TYR A 145 1.16 -14.55 -3.54
CA TYR A 145 0.83 -13.42 -2.68
C TYR A 145 1.06 -13.68 -1.19
N GLU A 146 0.77 -14.88 -0.69
CA GLU A 146 1.07 -15.21 0.72
C GLU A 146 2.56 -15.12 1.06
N ARG A 147 3.45 -15.53 0.14
CA ARG A 147 4.90 -15.43 0.36
C ARG A 147 5.33 -13.96 0.36
N LEU A 148 4.85 -13.18 -0.60
CA LEU A 148 5.15 -11.75 -0.70
C LEU A 148 4.63 -11.00 0.54
N ASP A 149 3.45 -11.36 1.02
CA ASP A 149 2.84 -10.77 2.20
C ASP A 149 3.62 -11.10 3.48
N GLN A 150 4.05 -12.35 3.64
CA GLN A 150 4.89 -12.73 4.79
C GLN A 150 6.23 -12.00 4.79
N LEU A 151 6.90 -11.85 3.64
CA LEU A 151 8.12 -11.05 3.55
C LEU A 151 7.88 -9.59 3.96
N THR A 152 6.71 -9.06 3.63
CA THR A 152 6.30 -7.71 4.07
C THR A 152 6.17 -7.65 5.59
N ILE A 153 5.56 -8.66 6.22
CA ILE A 153 5.48 -8.77 7.68
C ILE A 153 6.89 -8.87 8.30
N ASP A 154 7.77 -9.70 7.76
CA ASP A 154 9.12 -9.87 8.28
C ASP A 154 9.91 -8.54 8.29
N ILE A 155 9.79 -7.76 7.22
CA ILE A 155 10.37 -6.41 7.11
C ILE A 155 9.77 -5.47 8.16
N LEU A 156 8.44 -5.45 8.28
CA LEU A 156 7.73 -4.61 9.25
C LEU A 156 8.14 -4.91 10.68
N LEU A 157 8.21 -6.20 11.04
CA LEU A 157 8.63 -6.66 12.36
C LEU A 157 10.14 -6.58 12.58
N GLY A 158 10.92 -6.25 11.54
CA GLY A 158 12.36 -6.01 11.64
C GLY A 158 13.21 -7.28 11.76
N VAL A 159 12.67 -8.43 11.39
CA VAL A 159 13.38 -9.72 11.37
C VAL A 159 14.00 -10.02 10.00
N ARG A 160 13.89 -9.08 9.08
CA ARG A 160 14.45 -9.12 7.74
C ARG A 160 14.94 -7.76 7.33
#